data_AF-A0A242NUG2-F1
#
_entry.id   AF-A0A242NUG2-F1
#
_cell.length_a   1.000
_cell.length_b   1.000
_cell.length_c   1.000
_cell.angle_alpha   90.00
_cell.angle_beta   90.00
_cell.angle_gamma   90.00
#
_symmetry.space_group_name_H-M   'P 1'
#
loop_
_entity.id
_entity.type
_entity.pdbx_description
1 polymer ?
#
loop_
_entity_poly.entity_id
_entity_poly.type
_entity_poly.pdbx_seq_one_letter_code
_entity_poly.pdbx_strand_id
1 'polypeptide(L)'
;MPIKKIIPICILFLLSCSFYAIGYTREQLEIFKLNLVDGSEPKFYFVKLLQGSHIVIYDKDGNKKQSIQPIFPDNEDGYKKDKYQLPQKYRQSFLTASGISETDNLFVYNYEYNKLYSFPISKLEVFAIGGDCLPTDEKYYLFGFALALNQLPQDYDPNDTTFVYIGKESPFAQEQLTLLNWQKISDKEDNYLAQAHGLHYNLWTLGKSPWYPDYYPECAGLVVKNDKNKILLDEVLTQEYSLLPLNGKDKDHEYKKQWTGKLFKNKPLVVFGCFSIMGCPVIDFIDSPFSKFDIKLHCINKNNWVAQ
;
A
#
# COMPACT_ATOMS: atom_id res chain seq x y z
N MET A 1 48.53 -32.20 -47.89
CA MET A 1 47.15 -31.82 -48.29
C MET A 1 46.16 -32.58 -47.40
N PRO A 2 45.01 -31.99 -47.05
CA PRO A 2 44.78 -31.45 -45.71
C PRO A 2 43.93 -32.36 -44.81
N ILE A 3 44.30 -32.46 -43.53
CA ILE A 3 43.42 -32.98 -42.47
C ILE A 3 42.58 -31.79 -41.99
N LYS A 4 41.29 -31.82 -42.32
CA LYS A 4 40.28 -30.86 -41.88
C LYS A 4 40.22 -30.83 -40.34
N LYS A 5 40.52 -29.68 -39.74
CA LYS A 5 40.11 -29.39 -38.35
C LYS A 5 38.59 -29.22 -38.34
N ILE A 6 37.89 -30.22 -37.83
CA ILE A 6 36.50 -30.06 -37.36
C ILE A 6 36.61 -29.56 -35.91
N ILE A 7 36.42 -28.26 -35.72
CA ILE A 7 36.20 -27.67 -34.40
C ILE A 7 34.78 -28.09 -33.99
N PRO A 8 34.57 -28.77 -32.83
CA PRO A 8 33.22 -29.07 -32.40
C PRO A 8 32.56 -27.79 -31.90
N ILE A 9 31.63 -27.26 -32.70
CA ILE A 9 30.71 -26.13 -32.42
C ILE A 9 29.66 -26.54 -31.35
N CYS A 10 29.98 -27.46 -30.45
CA CYS A 10 29.04 -28.00 -29.46
C CYS A 10 29.21 -27.41 -28.04
N ILE A 11 30.19 -26.55 -27.80
CA ILE A 11 30.39 -25.93 -26.47
C ILE A 11 29.78 -24.51 -26.38
N LEU A 12 29.42 -23.88 -27.50
CA LEU A 12 28.81 -22.53 -27.51
C LEU A 12 27.27 -22.52 -27.41
N PHE A 13 26.61 -23.68 -27.42
CA PHE A 13 25.15 -23.78 -27.25
C PHE A 13 24.69 -24.23 -25.85
N LEU A 14 25.63 -24.52 -24.93
CA LEU A 14 25.31 -24.88 -23.55
C LEU A 14 25.31 -23.68 -22.58
N LEU A 15 25.61 -22.48 -23.06
CA LEU A 15 25.49 -21.22 -22.30
C LEU A 15 24.20 -20.43 -22.60
N SER A 16 23.32 -20.93 -23.47
CA SER A 16 22.03 -20.29 -23.78
C SER A 16 20.82 -20.94 -23.11
N CYS A 17 21.02 -21.97 -22.28
CA CYS A 17 19.92 -22.73 -21.65
C CYS A 17 20.03 -22.78 -20.11
N SER A 18 20.49 -21.70 -19.49
CA SER A 18 20.48 -21.55 -18.02
C SER A 18 19.78 -20.26 -17.58
N PHE A 19 18.58 -20.01 -18.13
CA PHE A 19 17.65 -19.01 -17.59
C PHE A 19 16.19 -19.43 -17.78
N TYR A 20 15.80 -20.64 -17.38
CA TYR A 20 14.38 -20.98 -17.25
C TYR A 20 14.16 -21.94 -16.07
N ALA A 21 14.51 -21.46 -14.89
CA ALA A 21 13.97 -21.94 -13.62
C ALA A 21 14.17 -20.86 -12.55
N ILE A 22 13.73 -19.62 -12.84
CA ILE A 22 13.43 -18.69 -11.77
C ILE A 22 12.12 -19.21 -11.19
N GLY A 23 12.19 -19.83 -10.01
CA GLY A 23 11.00 -20.14 -9.23
C GLY A 23 10.19 -18.86 -9.09
N TYR A 24 8.96 -18.87 -9.60
CA TYR A 24 7.97 -17.83 -9.37
C TYR A 24 7.52 -17.90 -7.91
N THR A 25 8.39 -17.57 -6.96
CA THR A 25 7.91 -16.93 -5.74
C THR A 25 7.63 -15.50 -6.13
N ARG A 26 6.39 -15.25 -6.58
CA ARG A 26 5.93 -13.94 -7.00
C ARG A 26 6.04 -13.01 -5.81
N GLU A 27 7.06 -12.15 -5.81
CA GLU A 27 7.31 -11.20 -4.72
C GLU A 27 6.13 -10.24 -4.65
N GLN A 28 5.39 -10.32 -3.54
CA GLN A 28 4.25 -9.45 -3.25
C GLN A 28 4.78 -8.06 -2.89
N LEU A 29 4.21 -7.01 -3.48
CA LEU A 29 4.62 -5.65 -3.21
C LEU A 29 3.93 -5.14 -1.94
N GLU A 30 4.68 -5.07 -0.85
CA GLU A 30 4.21 -4.56 0.45
C GLU A 30 4.23 -3.02 0.43
N ILE A 31 3.04 -2.42 0.36
CA ILE A 31 2.84 -0.96 0.39
C ILE A 31 2.16 -0.59 1.70
N PHE A 32 2.53 0.55 2.28
CA PHE A 32 2.02 0.99 3.57
C PHE A 32 1.36 2.36 3.46
N LYS A 33 0.48 2.68 4.40
CA LYS A 33 -0.03 4.04 4.61
C LYS A 33 0.81 4.76 5.66
N LEU A 34 1.01 6.05 5.42
CA LEU A 34 1.51 7.00 6.41
C LEU A 34 0.29 7.60 7.12
N ASN A 35 0.30 7.65 8.44
CA ASN A 35 -0.81 8.16 9.23
C ASN A 35 -0.31 9.26 10.16
N LEU A 36 -1.07 10.33 10.31
CA LEU A 36 -0.79 11.33 11.34
C LEU A 36 -1.27 10.78 12.69
N VAL A 37 -0.40 10.80 13.70
CA VAL A 37 -0.73 10.52 15.09
C VAL A 37 -0.75 11.85 15.82
N ASP A 38 -1.95 12.31 16.17
CA ASP A 38 -2.21 13.63 16.74
C ASP A 38 -2.98 13.61 18.07
N GLY A 39 -3.42 12.44 18.54
CA GLY A 39 -4.03 12.24 19.85
C GLY A 39 -3.05 12.36 21.03
N SER A 40 -1.76 12.53 20.77
CA SER A 40 -0.72 12.76 21.79
C SER A 40 0.37 13.70 21.28
N GLU A 41 0.95 14.50 22.19
CA GLU A 41 2.09 15.38 21.88
C GLU A 41 3.44 14.71 22.21
N PRO A 42 4.50 14.88 21.38
CA PRO A 42 4.50 15.61 20.12
C PRO A 42 3.81 14.79 19.02
N LYS A 43 3.07 15.48 18.15
CA LYS A 43 2.50 14.91 16.91
C LYS A 43 3.59 14.40 15.97
N PHE A 44 3.28 13.35 15.21
CA PHE A 44 4.23 12.70 14.31
C PHE A 44 3.49 11.86 13.26
N TYR A 45 4.18 11.55 12.16
CA TYR A 45 3.69 10.57 11.21
C TYR A 45 4.15 9.16 11.58
N PHE A 46 3.29 8.17 11.35
CA PHE A 46 3.53 6.79 11.72
C PHE A 46 3.19 5.84 10.57
N VAL A 47 4.12 4.92 10.32
CA VAL A 47 3.93 3.80 9.38
C VAL A 47 3.81 2.55 10.23
N LYS A 48 2.63 1.93 10.26
CA LYS A 48 2.40 0.66 10.98
C LYS A 48 2.99 -0.50 10.17
N LEU A 49 3.74 -1.36 10.85
CA LEU A 49 4.29 -2.59 10.25
C LEU A 49 3.79 -3.86 10.94
N LEU A 50 3.67 -3.83 12.27
CA LEU A 50 3.28 -4.99 13.06
C LEU A 50 2.18 -4.60 14.05
N GLN A 51 1.44 -5.61 14.51
CA GLN A 51 0.40 -5.49 15.53
C GLN A 51 0.45 -6.71 16.44
N GLY A 52 0.21 -6.53 17.74
CA GLY A 52 0.06 -7.63 18.70
C GLY A 52 0.84 -7.41 19.99
N SER A 53 0.73 -8.34 20.94
CA SER A 53 1.51 -8.33 22.19
C SER A 53 2.90 -8.91 22.04
N HIS A 54 3.18 -9.62 20.95
CA HIS A 54 4.42 -10.37 20.72
C HIS A 54 4.67 -10.41 19.23
N ILE A 55 5.93 -10.36 18.80
CA ILE A 55 6.23 -10.53 17.38
C ILE A 55 6.51 -12.00 17.09
N VAL A 56 5.69 -12.60 16.24
CA VAL A 56 5.88 -13.96 15.76
C VAL A 56 6.56 -13.92 14.39
N ILE A 57 7.69 -14.61 14.29
CA ILE A 57 8.37 -14.86 13.03
C ILE A 57 7.89 -16.22 12.52
N TYR A 58 7.34 -16.22 11.31
CA TYR A 58 6.97 -17.43 10.60
C TYR A 58 8.05 -17.79 9.58
N ASP A 59 8.21 -19.08 9.29
CA ASP A 59 8.98 -19.50 8.11
C ASP A 59 8.14 -19.35 6.83
N LYS A 60 8.78 -19.61 5.69
CA LYS A 60 8.15 -19.56 4.36
C LYS A 60 6.97 -20.53 4.19
N ASP A 61 6.86 -21.54 5.04
CA ASP A 61 5.84 -22.58 5.01
C ASP A 61 4.71 -22.27 6.02
N GLY A 62 4.75 -21.10 6.68
CA GLY A 62 3.77 -20.63 7.64
C GLY A 62 3.93 -21.19 9.06
N ASN A 63 5.00 -21.95 9.34
CA ASN A 63 5.25 -22.47 10.69
C ASN A 63 5.88 -21.39 11.56
N LYS A 64 5.48 -21.37 12.84
CA LYS A 64 6.07 -20.47 13.84
C LYS A 64 7.55 -20.82 14.04
N LYS A 65 8.44 -19.97 13.55
CA LYS A 65 9.90 -20.12 13.68
C LYS A 65 10.41 -19.54 15.01
N GLN A 66 9.90 -18.38 15.40
CA GLN A 66 10.31 -17.70 16.62
C GLN A 66 9.18 -16.86 17.18
N SER A 67 9.06 -16.82 18.51
CA SER A 67 8.25 -15.84 19.22
C SER A 67 9.21 -14.90 19.92
N ILE A 68 9.19 -13.63 19.58
CA ILE A 68 9.85 -12.60 20.35
C ILE A 68 8.92 -12.27 21.51
N GLN A 69 9.43 -12.42 22.74
CA GLN A 69 8.73 -12.07 23.97
C GLN A 69 8.22 -10.63 23.89
N PRO A 70 7.20 -10.27 24.69
CA PRO A 70 6.53 -9.01 24.53
C PRO A 70 7.50 -7.83 24.54
N ILE A 71 7.35 -6.96 23.54
CA ILE A 71 8.07 -5.69 23.51
C ILE A 71 7.30 -4.75 24.42
N PHE A 72 7.43 -4.99 25.72
CA PHE A 72 7.00 -4.00 26.69
C PHE A 72 8.23 -3.27 27.22
N PRO A 73 8.18 -1.93 27.34
CA PRO A 73 8.88 -1.30 28.45
C PRO A 73 8.54 -2.07 29.70
N ASP A 74 9.55 -2.44 30.48
CA ASP A 74 9.32 -3.10 31.76
C ASP A 74 8.27 -2.32 32.57
N ASN A 75 7.27 -3.03 33.11
CA ASN A 75 6.26 -2.47 34.02
C ASN A 75 6.87 -1.94 35.33
N GLU A 76 8.19 -2.07 35.53
CA GLU A 76 8.93 -1.63 36.72
C GLU A 76 8.81 -0.11 36.98
N ASP A 77 8.51 0.69 35.95
CA ASP A 77 8.37 2.15 36.08
C ASP A 77 6.91 2.64 36.24
N GLY A 78 5.92 1.74 36.32
CA GLY A 78 4.49 2.11 36.49
C GLY A 78 3.92 2.96 35.35
N TYR A 79 4.53 2.88 34.16
CA TYR A 79 4.38 3.86 33.10
C TYR A 79 3.28 3.48 32.08
N LYS A 80 2.07 4.03 32.26
CA LYS A 80 1.01 3.98 31.24
C LYS A 80 1.19 5.12 30.24
N LYS A 81 1.85 4.86 29.12
CA LYS A 81 1.84 5.79 27.97
C LYS A 81 1.31 5.11 26.72
N ASP A 82 0.45 5.83 26.01
CA ASP A 82 -0.12 5.42 24.72
C ASP A 82 0.93 5.40 23.58
N LYS A 83 2.15 5.85 23.86
CA LYS A 83 3.28 5.91 22.95
C LYS A 83 4.58 5.54 23.68
N TYR A 84 5.34 4.62 23.11
CA TYR A 84 6.63 4.19 23.63
C TYR A 84 7.69 4.09 22.53
N GLN A 85 8.79 4.83 22.68
CA GLN A 85 9.96 4.66 21.82
C GLN A 85 10.68 3.37 22.22
N LEU A 86 10.94 2.48 21.28
CA LEU A 86 11.58 1.20 21.56
C LEU A 86 13.10 1.40 21.80
N PRO A 87 13.64 0.95 22.94
CA PRO A 87 15.07 0.80 23.15
C PRO A 87 15.77 -0.02 22.06
N GLN A 88 17.07 0.21 21.89
CA GLN A 88 17.90 -0.48 20.89
C GLN A 88 17.81 -2.01 20.97
N LYS A 89 17.68 -2.59 22.17
CA LYS A 89 17.50 -4.04 22.37
C LYS A 89 16.27 -4.59 21.64
N TYR A 90 15.19 -3.83 21.56
CA TYR A 90 13.94 -4.24 20.92
C TYR A 90 13.88 -3.87 19.44
N ARG A 91 14.65 -2.87 19.01
CA ARG A 91 14.76 -2.50 17.60
C ARG A 91 15.22 -3.67 16.73
N GLN A 92 16.28 -4.38 17.13
CA GLN A 92 16.78 -5.52 16.36
C GLN A 92 15.72 -6.61 16.19
N SER A 93 14.97 -6.88 17.26
CA SER A 93 13.84 -7.81 17.25
C SER A 93 12.72 -7.37 16.31
N PHE A 94 12.34 -6.09 16.37
CA PHE A 94 11.35 -5.49 15.48
C PHE A 94 11.75 -5.59 14.00
N LEU A 95 13.00 -5.24 13.67
CA LEU A 95 13.53 -5.30 12.31
C LEU A 95 13.56 -6.74 11.78
N THR A 96 14.07 -7.67 12.59
CA THR A 96 14.12 -9.10 12.22
C THR A 96 12.74 -9.64 11.89
N ALA A 97 11.74 -9.27 12.68
CA ALA A 97 10.41 -9.84 12.54
C ALA A 97 9.52 -9.12 11.51
N SER A 98 9.83 -7.88 11.18
CA SER A 98 9.26 -7.18 10.01
C SER A 98 9.98 -7.53 8.69
N GLY A 99 11.11 -8.22 8.74
CA GLY A 99 11.92 -8.55 7.56
C GLY A 99 12.70 -7.36 6.99
N ILE A 100 12.90 -6.30 7.78
CA ILE A 100 13.54 -5.05 7.36
C ILE A 100 14.98 -4.99 7.86
N SER A 101 15.86 -4.40 7.06
CA SER A 101 17.27 -4.18 7.38
C SER A 101 17.55 -2.73 7.77
N GLU A 102 18.57 -2.52 8.61
CA GLU A 102 19.10 -1.18 8.93
C GLU A 102 19.64 -0.43 7.70
N THR A 103 20.00 -1.17 6.65
CA THR A 103 20.48 -0.63 5.37
C THR A 103 19.35 -0.20 4.43
N ASP A 104 18.10 -0.51 4.77
CA ASP A 104 16.96 -0.14 3.95
C ASP A 104 16.62 1.35 4.13
N ASN A 105 15.77 1.84 3.24
CA ASN A 105 15.17 3.15 3.33
C ASN A 105 13.65 3.04 3.41
N LEU A 106 13.05 3.94 4.16
CA LEU A 106 11.63 4.23 4.11
C LEU A 106 11.38 5.30 3.04
N PHE A 107 10.62 4.94 2.02
CA PHE A 107 10.25 5.81 0.92
C PHE A 107 8.81 6.29 1.10
N VAL A 108 8.60 7.59 1.23
CA VAL A 108 7.28 8.22 1.28
C VAL A 108 7.00 8.84 -0.09
N TYR A 109 6.02 8.30 -0.80
CA TYR A 109 5.61 8.79 -2.11
C TYR A 109 4.26 9.49 -2.02
N ASN A 110 4.27 10.80 -2.20
CA ASN A 110 3.07 11.57 -2.47
C ASN A 110 2.80 11.53 -3.98
N TYR A 111 1.76 10.78 -4.36
CA TYR A 111 1.47 10.53 -5.77
C TYR A 111 0.66 11.65 -6.43
N GLU A 112 0.01 12.51 -5.65
CA GLU A 112 -0.69 13.68 -6.17
C GLU A 112 0.31 14.70 -6.73
N TYR A 113 1.34 15.01 -5.95
CA TYR A 113 2.37 15.99 -6.32
C TYR A 113 3.61 15.36 -6.99
N ASN A 114 3.60 14.04 -7.20
CA ASN A 114 4.72 13.25 -7.69
C ASN A 114 6.05 13.58 -6.96
N LYS A 115 6.00 13.50 -5.62
CA LYS A 115 7.15 13.75 -4.74
C LYS A 115 7.52 12.51 -3.96
N LEU A 116 8.81 12.16 -3.98
CA LEU A 116 9.38 11.04 -3.26
C LEU A 116 10.35 11.56 -2.20
N TYR A 117 10.13 11.15 -0.95
CA TYR A 117 11.02 11.39 0.17
C TYR A 117 11.64 10.06 0.61
N SER A 118 12.89 10.08 1.07
CA SER A 118 13.63 8.89 1.45
C SER A 118 14.30 9.10 2.80
N PHE A 119 14.10 8.15 3.71
CA PHE A 119 14.63 8.19 5.07
C PHE A 119 15.39 6.89 5.36
N PRO A 120 16.69 6.96 5.73
CA PRO A 120 17.42 5.76 6.12
C PRO A 120 16.79 5.13 7.36
N ILE A 121 16.50 3.83 7.31
CA ILE A 121 15.89 3.11 8.44
C ILE A 121 16.73 3.28 9.70
N SER A 122 18.06 3.21 9.58
CA SER A 122 19.04 3.44 10.66
C SER A 122 18.91 4.78 11.41
N LYS A 123 18.22 5.77 10.84
CA LYS A 123 17.98 7.08 11.48
C LYS A 123 16.56 7.26 12.02
N LEU A 124 15.66 6.32 11.75
CA LEU A 124 14.27 6.40 12.19
C LEU A 124 14.08 5.77 13.55
N GLU A 125 13.28 6.40 14.39
CA GLU A 125 12.87 5.84 15.66
C GLU A 125 11.74 4.82 15.46
N VAL A 126 11.75 3.75 16.25
CA VAL A 126 10.67 2.76 16.28
C VAL A 126 9.78 3.06 17.48
N PHE A 127 8.48 3.11 17.24
CA PHE A 127 7.47 3.34 18.27
C PHE A 127 6.51 2.17 18.38
N ALA A 128 6.07 1.92 19.60
CA ALA A 128 4.84 1.21 19.92
C ALA A 128 3.76 2.24 20.27
N ILE A 129 2.59 2.12 19.67
CA ILE A 129 1.42 2.97 19.95
C ILE A 129 0.31 2.06 20.44
N GLY A 130 -0.30 2.38 21.58
CA GLY A 130 -1.46 1.66 22.09
C GLY A 130 -2.65 1.81 21.14
N GLY A 131 -3.36 0.72 20.85
CA GLY A 131 -4.62 0.78 20.12
C GLY A 131 -5.77 1.18 21.06
N ASP A 132 -6.73 1.96 20.56
CA ASP A 132 -7.85 2.50 21.36
C ASP A 132 -8.88 1.46 21.81
N CYS A 133 -8.84 0.22 21.31
CA CYS A 133 -9.75 -0.84 21.71
C CYS A 133 -9.39 -1.38 23.11
N LEU A 134 -10.01 -0.80 24.13
CA LEU A 134 -9.93 -1.11 25.56
C LEU A 134 -8.58 -0.77 26.22
N PRO A 135 -8.55 0.10 27.25
CA PRO A 135 -7.35 0.82 27.70
C PRO A 135 -6.26 0.00 28.41
N THR A 136 -6.22 -1.33 28.29
CA THR A 136 -5.29 -2.15 29.09
C THR A 136 -4.83 -3.48 28.50
N ASP A 137 -5.26 -3.90 27.30
CA ASP A 137 -4.75 -5.17 26.73
C ASP A 137 -3.52 -4.91 25.85
N GLU A 138 -2.37 -5.29 26.41
CA GLU A 138 -1.04 -5.45 25.80
C GLU A 138 -1.04 -6.04 24.38
N LYS A 139 -2.13 -6.71 23.95
CA LYS A 139 -2.34 -7.23 22.58
C LYS A 139 -2.62 -6.19 21.51
N TYR A 140 -2.94 -4.94 21.85
CA TYR A 140 -3.36 -3.94 20.87
C TYR A 140 -2.30 -2.92 20.46
N TYR A 141 -1.02 -3.16 20.79
CA TYR A 141 0.05 -2.28 20.32
C TYR A 141 0.29 -2.40 18.81
N LEU A 142 0.45 -1.24 18.18
CA LEU A 142 0.91 -1.07 16.81
C LEU A 142 2.39 -0.68 16.83
N PHE A 143 3.22 -1.42 16.10
CA PHE A 143 4.65 -1.13 16.01
C PHE A 143 5.03 -0.63 14.62
N GLY A 144 5.91 0.35 14.59
CA GLY A 144 6.28 0.98 13.34
C GLY A 144 7.30 2.10 13.48
N PHE A 145 7.59 2.74 12.34
CA PHE A 145 8.52 3.87 12.29
C PHE A 145 7.78 5.19 12.47
N ALA A 146 8.37 6.10 13.23
CA ALA A 146 7.90 7.47 13.35
C ALA A 146 8.74 8.43 12.48
N LEU A 147 8.06 9.41 11.90
CA LEU A 147 8.66 10.58 11.28
C LEU A 147 8.18 11.82 12.02
N ALA A 148 9.10 12.66 12.50
CA ALA A 148 8.76 13.96 13.05
C ALA A 148 8.14 14.85 11.95
N LEU A 149 7.21 15.73 12.33
CA LEU A 149 6.46 16.53 11.36
C LEU A 149 7.36 17.39 10.46
N ASN A 150 8.47 17.90 11.01
CA ASN A 150 9.43 18.73 10.27
C ASN A 150 10.30 17.96 9.26
N GLN A 151 10.18 16.62 9.20
CA GLN A 151 10.87 15.81 8.19
C GLN A 151 10.13 15.79 6.85
N LEU A 152 8.88 16.27 6.82
CA LEU A 152 8.07 16.49 5.64
C LEU A 152 7.68 17.98 5.55
N PRO A 153 7.19 18.47 4.39
CA PRO A 153 6.67 19.83 4.27
C PRO A 153 5.62 20.17 5.34
N GLN A 154 5.55 21.45 5.73
CA GLN A 154 4.71 21.91 6.84
C GLN A 154 3.20 21.68 6.61
N ASP A 155 2.78 21.69 5.35
CA ASP A 155 1.41 21.47 4.87
C ASP A 155 1.18 20.05 4.33
N TYR A 156 2.06 19.11 4.68
CA TYR A 156 1.94 17.73 4.23
C TYR A 156 0.73 17.04 4.85
N ASP A 157 -0.28 16.73 4.03
CA ASP A 157 -1.39 15.87 4.45
C ASP A 157 -1.16 14.44 3.94
N PRO A 158 -0.88 13.45 4.81
CA PRO A 158 -0.75 12.07 4.39
C PRO A 158 -2.10 11.42 4.10
N ASN A 159 -3.21 12.00 4.57
CA ASN A 159 -4.54 11.44 4.38
C ASN A 159 -4.82 11.41 2.87
N ASP A 160 -4.79 10.19 2.33
CA ASP A 160 -5.33 9.85 1.02
C ASP A 160 -4.52 10.17 -0.23
N THR A 161 -3.30 10.68 -0.12
CA THR A 161 -2.42 10.92 -1.31
C THR A 161 -1.02 10.34 -1.18
N THR A 162 -0.80 9.53 -0.14
CA THR A 162 0.51 8.95 0.18
C THR A 162 0.51 7.41 0.14
N PHE A 163 1.59 6.87 -0.40
CA PHE A 163 2.00 5.48 -0.23
C PHE A 163 3.43 5.41 0.31
N VAL A 164 3.70 4.40 1.12
CA VAL A 164 5.01 4.14 1.70
C VAL A 164 5.52 2.78 1.24
N TYR A 165 6.82 2.68 0.98
CA TYR A 165 7.52 1.43 0.75
C TYR A 165 8.79 1.39 1.60
N ILE A 166 9.20 0.21 2.06
CA ILE A 166 10.45 0.02 2.79
C ILE A 166 11.29 -1.02 2.07
N GLY A 167 12.54 -0.66 1.76
CA GLY A 167 13.50 -1.56 1.13
C GLY A 167 14.75 -0.82 0.66
N LYS A 168 15.60 -1.51 -0.10
CA LYS A 168 16.85 -0.94 -0.63
C LYS A 168 16.60 0.15 -1.67
N GLU A 169 15.63 -0.06 -2.53
CA GLU A 169 15.28 0.85 -3.63
C GLU A 169 13.77 1.10 -3.67
N SER A 170 13.39 2.31 -4.08
CA SER A 170 11.99 2.68 -4.27
C SER A 170 11.38 1.95 -5.47
N PRO A 171 10.20 1.31 -5.32
CA PRO A 171 9.48 0.67 -6.41
C PRO A 171 8.68 1.69 -7.23
N PHE A 172 8.51 2.91 -6.75
CA PHE A 172 7.67 3.91 -7.40
C PHE A 172 8.32 4.40 -8.69
N ALA A 173 7.54 4.46 -9.77
CA ALA A 173 8.03 4.93 -11.06
C ALA A 173 8.30 6.44 -11.09
N GLN A 174 7.71 7.20 -10.15
CA GLN A 174 7.73 8.67 -10.11
C GLN A 174 7.25 9.31 -11.42
N GLU A 175 6.29 8.65 -12.07
CA GLU A 175 5.51 9.21 -13.16
C GLU A 175 4.25 9.84 -12.57
N GLN A 176 3.87 11.02 -13.06
CA GLN A 176 2.69 11.73 -12.58
C GLN A 176 1.45 10.87 -12.83
N LEU A 177 0.70 10.55 -11.77
CA LEU A 177 -0.57 9.86 -11.90
C LEU A 177 -1.64 10.79 -12.45
N THR A 178 -2.60 10.19 -13.14
CA THR A 178 -3.76 10.88 -13.71
C THR A 178 -4.96 10.70 -12.78
N LEU A 179 -5.51 11.80 -12.30
CA LEU A 179 -6.81 11.79 -11.61
C LEU A 179 -7.89 11.43 -12.63
N LEU A 180 -8.72 10.44 -12.32
CA LEU A 180 -9.84 10.08 -13.19
C LEU A 180 -10.94 11.14 -13.07
N ASN A 181 -11.20 11.82 -14.18
CA ASN A 181 -12.26 12.81 -14.29
C ASN A 181 -13.52 12.17 -14.86
N TRP A 182 -14.47 11.83 -13.99
CA TRP A 182 -15.66 11.08 -14.34
C TRP A 182 -16.73 11.98 -14.97
N GLN A 183 -17.24 11.54 -16.10
CA GLN A 183 -18.37 12.17 -16.79
C GLN A 183 -19.57 11.24 -16.72
N LYS A 184 -20.71 11.76 -16.24
CA LYS A 184 -21.96 11.01 -16.25
C LYS A 184 -22.41 10.79 -17.70
N ILE A 185 -22.71 9.54 -18.07
CA ILE A 185 -23.10 9.16 -19.43
C ILE A 185 -24.54 8.62 -19.52
N SER A 186 -25.17 8.28 -18.39
CA SER A 186 -26.58 7.85 -18.35
C SER A 186 -27.22 8.17 -17.00
N ASP A 187 -28.42 8.75 -17.03
CA ASP A 187 -29.23 9.02 -15.83
C ASP A 187 -30.04 7.81 -15.35
N LYS A 188 -30.22 6.79 -16.18
CA LYS A 188 -31.06 5.62 -15.85
C LYS A 188 -30.31 4.55 -15.04
N GLU A 189 -28.99 4.53 -15.13
CA GLU A 189 -28.15 3.46 -14.57
C GLU A 189 -26.99 4.01 -13.73
N ASP A 190 -26.94 5.33 -13.49
CA ASP A 190 -25.82 6.05 -12.88
C ASP A 190 -24.45 5.54 -13.37
N ASN A 191 -24.28 5.60 -14.69
CA ASN A 191 -23.05 5.19 -15.37
C ASN A 191 -22.15 6.40 -15.64
N TYR A 192 -20.86 6.19 -15.45
CA TYR A 192 -19.80 7.19 -15.60
C TYR A 192 -18.69 6.67 -16.51
N LEU A 193 -18.08 7.60 -17.24
CA LEU A 193 -16.93 7.35 -18.10
C LEU A 193 -15.79 8.29 -17.73
N ALA A 194 -14.58 7.74 -17.64
CA ALA A 194 -13.34 8.50 -17.65
C ALA A 194 -12.40 7.95 -18.72
N GLN A 195 -11.47 8.78 -19.20
CA GLN A 195 -10.48 8.38 -20.20
C GLN A 195 -9.09 8.86 -19.76
N ALA A 196 -8.11 7.96 -19.84
CA ALA A 196 -6.71 8.25 -19.56
C ALA A 196 -5.83 7.19 -20.23
N HIS A 197 -4.62 7.56 -20.66
CA HIS A 197 -3.63 6.61 -21.21
C HIS A 197 -4.14 5.72 -22.37
N GLY A 198 -5.08 6.20 -23.19
CA GLY A 198 -5.69 5.39 -24.27
C GLY A 198 -6.63 4.28 -23.77
N LEU A 199 -7.13 4.43 -22.54
CA LEU A 199 -8.04 3.51 -21.88
C LEU A 199 -9.36 4.21 -21.52
N HIS A 200 -10.43 3.42 -21.56
CA HIS A 200 -11.80 3.82 -21.24
C HIS A 200 -12.20 3.14 -19.93
N TYR A 201 -12.47 3.93 -18.90
CA TYR A 201 -12.88 3.49 -17.57
C TYR A 201 -14.39 3.67 -17.46
N ASN A 202 -15.12 2.58 -17.47
CA ASN A 202 -16.58 2.58 -17.34
C ASN A 202 -16.90 2.18 -15.91
N LEU A 203 -17.63 3.02 -15.21
CA LEU A 203 -18.01 2.81 -13.82
C LEU A 203 -19.53 2.87 -13.72
N TRP A 204 -20.13 1.89 -13.05
CA TRP A 204 -21.50 2.03 -12.57
C TRP A 204 -21.46 2.27 -11.06
N THR A 205 -22.42 3.03 -10.58
CA THR A 205 -22.52 3.37 -9.16
C THR A 205 -23.81 2.84 -8.58
N LEU A 206 -23.82 2.62 -7.27
CA LEU A 206 -25.08 2.60 -6.53
C LEU A 206 -25.50 4.05 -6.31
N GLY A 207 -26.81 4.28 -6.17
CA GLY A 207 -27.33 5.58 -5.78
C GLY A 207 -26.70 6.08 -4.48
N LYS A 208 -27.14 7.26 -4.02
CA LYS A 208 -26.61 7.87 -2.81
C LYS A 208 -26.59 6.90 -1.62
N SER A 209 -25.47 6.90 -0.90
CA SER A 209 -25.32 6.11 0.33
C SER A 209 -26.46 6.40 1.30
N PRO A 210 -27.14 5.38 1.86
CA PRO A 210 -28.16 5.59 2.90
C PRO A 210 -27.60 6.29 4.15
N TRP A 211 -26.30 6.09 4.42
CA TRP A 211 -25.60 6.65 5.59
C TRP A 211 -25.08 8.06 5.34
N TYR A 212 -24.86 8.40 4.07
CA TYR A 212 -24.30 9.68 3.65
C TYR A 212 -25.05 10.20 2.42
N PRO A 213 -26.34 10.58 2.55
CA PRO A 213 -27.18 10.97 1.41
C PRO A 213 -26.71 12.25 0.72
N ASP A 214 -25.86 13.05 1.38
CA ASP A 214 -25.24 14.24 0.81
C ASP A 214 -23.98 13.93 -0.01
N TYR A 215 -23.46 12.70 0.07
CA TYR A 215 -22.30 12.25 -0.70
C TYR A 215 -22.68 11.80 -2.12
N TYR A 216 -21.65 11.70 -2.95
CA TYR A 216 -21.71 11.23 -4.32
C TYR A 216 -22.15 9.77 -4.41
N PRO A 217 -22.63 9.32 -5.58
CA PRO A 217 -22.85 7.91 -5.84
C PRO A 217 -21.61 7.08 -5.48
N GLU A 218 -21.84 5.89 -4.95
CA GLU A 218 -20.79 4.99 -4.48
C GLU A 218 -20.38 4.06 -5.63
N CYS A 219 -19.06 3.92 -5.85
CA CYS A 219 -18.53 3.06 -6.93
C CYS A 219 -19.01 1.62 -6.75
N ALA A 220 -19.71 1.04 -7.72
CA ALA A 220 -20.28 -0.32 -7.60
C ALA A 220 -19.61 -1.34 -8.53
N GLY A 221 -18.96 -0.87 -9.58
CA GLY A 221 -18.03 -1.69 -10.34
C GLY A 221 -17.36 -0.90 -11.45
N LEU A 222 -16.26 -1.46 -11.93
CA LEU A 222 -15.29 -0.82 -12.80
C LEU A 222 -14.88 -1.78 -13.92
N VAL A 223 -15.10 -1.36 -15.16
CA VAL A 223 -14.60 -2.06 -16.34
C VAL A 223 -13.65 -1.13 -17.09
N VAL A 224 -12.42 -1.61 -17.31
CA VAL A 224 -11.41 -0.89 -18.09
C VAL A 224 -11.27 -1.55 -19.45
N LYS A 225 -11.38 -0.75 -20.51
CA LYS A 225 -11.23 -1.20 -21.90
C LYS A 225 -10.17 -0.39 -22.62
N ASN A 226 -9.56 -0.97 -23.66
CA ASN A 226 -8.79 -0.19 -24.63
C ASN A 226 -9.68 0.37 -25.76
N ASP A 227 -9.08 1.15 -26.66
CA ASP A 227 -9.73 1.72 -27.85
C ASP A 227 -10.35 0.69 -28.81
N LYS A 228 -9.96 -0.59 -28.70
CA LYS A 228 -10.51 -1.70 -29.48
C LYS A 228 -11.65 -2.43 -28.76
N ASN A 229 -12.15 -1.89 -27.65
CA ASN A 229 -13.15 -2.48 -26.76
C ASN A 229 -12.74 -3.82 -26.10
N LYS A 230 -11.45 -4.17 -26.09
CA LYS A 230 -10.95 -5.32 -25.32
C LYS A 230 -11.03 -4.96 -23.83
N ILE A 231 -11.66 -5.81 -23.03
CA ILE A 231 -11.69 -5.69 -21.56
C ILE A 231 -10.30 -6.05 -21.01
N LEU A 232 -9.75 -5.18 -20.18
CA LEU A 232 -8.43 -5.29 -19.55
C LEU A 232 -8.51 -5.46 -18.04
N LEU A 233 -9.62 -5.05 -17.44
CA LEU A 233 -9.97 -5.21 -16.03
C LEU A 233 -11.50 -5.22 -15.94
N ASP A 234 -12.04 -6.08 -15.09
CA ASP A 234 -13.47 -6.18 -14.77
C ASP A 234 -13.58 -6.46 -13.27
N GLU A 235 -13.77 -5.41 -12.48
CA GLU A 235 -13.93 -5.47 -11.04
C GLU A 235 -15.38 -5.14 -10.67
N VAL A 236 -16.00 -6.05 -9.93
CA VAL A 236 -17.39 -5.95 -9.50
C VAL A 236 -17.42 -5.93 -7.97
N LEU A 237 -18.37 -5.18 -7.40
CA LEU A 237 -18.66 -5.21 -5.98
C LEU A 237 -18.82 -6.66 -5.47
N THR A 238 -18.00 -7.04 -4.50
CA THR A 238 -18.16 -8.26 -3.70
C THR A 238 -18.51 -7.88 -2.25
N GLN A 239 -18.98 -8.83 -1.45
CA GLN A 239 -19.31 -8.58 -0.04
C GLN A 239 -18.11 -8.09 0.80
N GLU A 240 -16.89 -8.25 0.30
CA GLU A 240 -15.65 -7.85 0.97
C GLU A 240 -15.28 -6.38 0.75
N TYR A 241 -15.90 -5.72 -0.22
CA TYR A 241 -15.60 -4.33 -0.57
C TYR A 241 -16.50 -3.34 0.17
N SER A 242 -15.87 -2.28 0.68
CA SER A 242 -16.55 -1.03 1.01
C SER A 242 -16.41 -0.07 -0.16
N LEU A 243 -17.51 0.61 -0.48
CA LEU A 243 -17.57 1.52 -1.62
C LEU A 243 -16.98 2.88 -1.25
N LEU A 244 -16.31 3.49 -2.22
CA LEU A 244 -15.79 4.84 -2.08
C LEU A 244 -16.64 5.79 -2.93
N PRO A 245 -16.94 7.00 -2.41
CA PRO A 245 -17.71 7.99 -3.15
C PRO A 245 -16.96 8.38 -4.43
N LEU A 246 -17.72 8.60 -5.50
CA LEU A 246 -17.17 9.04 -6.76
C LEU A 246 -16.67 10.49 -6.69
N ASN A 247 -15.50 10.79 -7.26
CA ASN A 247 -15.10 12.17 -7.53
C ASN A 247 -15.89 12.71 -8.73
N GLY A 248 -16.24 13.99 -8.77
CA GLY A 248 -16.48 14.64 -10.07
C GLY A 248 -17.78 15.40 -10.22
N LYS A 249 -17.99 16.44 -9.41
CA LYS A 249 -18.74 17.59 -9.91
C LYS A 249 -17.91 18.84 -10.15
N ASP A 250 -16.83 19.09 -9.40
CA ASP A 250 -16.09 20.35 -9.53
C ASP A 250 -14.59 20.25 -9.18
N LYS A 251 -13.78 21.20 -9.67
CA LYS A 251 -12.34 21.31 -9.36
C LYS A 251 -12.07 21.57 -7.86
N ASP A 252 -13.06 22.13 -7.18
CA ASP A 252 -13.05 22.51 -5.76
C ASP A 252 -13.51 21.38 -4.85
N HIS A 253 -13.75 20.17 -5.39
CA HIS A 253 -14.06 19.02 -4.58
C HIS A 253 -12.85 18.59 -3.74
N GLU A 254 -13.08 18.43 -2.44
CA GLU A 254 -12.09 17.94 -1.48
C GLU A 254 -11.76 16.46 -1.74
N TYR A 255 -12.74 15.67 -2.17
CA TYR A 255 -12.56 14.24 -2.43
C TYR A 255 -11.99 14.01 -3.84
N LYS A 256 -10.67 13.73 -3.92
CA LYS A 256 -9.92 13.41 -5.14
C LYS A 256 -9.15 12.08 -5.01
N LYS A 257 -9.87 10.95 -4.98
CA LYS A 257 -9.27 9.64 -4.66
C LYS A 257 -9.18 8.60 -5.79
N GLN A 258 -9.88 8.75 -6.92
CA GLN A 258 -9.71 7.82 -8.05
C GLN A 258 -8.56 8.23 -8.97
N TRP A 259 -7.52 7.40 -9.04
CA TRP A 259 -6.31 7.67 -9.82
C TRP A 259 -5.95 6.47 -10.69
N THR A 260 -5.25 6.75 -11.79
CA THR A 260 -4.66 5.74 -12.65
C THR A 260 -3.28 6.19 -13.16
N GLY A 261 -2.46 5.24 -13.58
CA GLY A 261 -1.19 5.53 -14.22
C GLY A 261 -0.13 4.51 -13.86
N LYS A 262 1.13 4.83 -14.21
CA LYS A 262 2.27 3.97 -13.90
C LYS A 262 2.79 4.28 -12.50
N LEU A 263 2.25 3.57 -11.51
CA LEU A 263 2.65 3.74 -10.10
C LEU A 263 4.01 3.09 -9.80
N PHE A 264 4.29 1.92 -10.39
CA PHE A 264 5.47 1.13 -10.08
C PHE A 264 6.40 0.93 -11.28
N LYS A 265 7.71 0.89 -11.03
CA LYS A 265 8.74 0.59 -12.03
C LYS A 265 8.52 -0.81 -12.59
N ASN A 266 8.63 -0.94 -13.91
CA ASN A 266 8.56 -2.24 -14.61
C ASN A 266 7.30 -3.07 -14.30
N LYS A 267 6.20 -2.41 -13.94
CA LYS A 267 4.88 -3.03 -13.74
C LYS A 267 3.85 -2.37 -14.67
N PRO A 268 2.70 -3.03 -14.91
CA PRO A 268 1.59 -2.44 -15.66
C PRO A 268 1.03 -1.16 -15.02
N LEU A 269 0.17 -0.47 -15.77
CA LEU A 269 -0.65 0.61 -15.23
C LEU A 269 -1.52 0.09 -14.09
N VAL A 270 -1.82 0.96 -13.14
CA VAL A 270 -2.76 0.67 -12.05
C VAL A 270 -3.98 1.56 -12.11
N VAL A 271 -5.05 1.12 -11.47
CA VAL A 271 -6.21 1.94 -11.08
C VAL A 271 -6.54 1.68 -9.62
N PHE A 272 -6.94 2.72 -8.89
CA PHE A 272 -7.32 2.61 -7.49
C PHE A 272 -8.26 3.73 -7.05
N GLY A 273 -8.87 3.56 -5.88
CA GLY A 273 -9.73 4.57 -5.23
C GLY A 273 -11.24 4.41 -5.48
N CYS A 274 -11.65 3.33 -6.14
CA CYS A 274 -13.07 2.95 -6.28
C CYS A 274 -13.53 2.04 -5.14
N PHE A 275 -12.66 1.15 -4.68
CA PHE A 275 -12.99 0.12 -3.68
C PHE A 275 -11.99 0.12 -2.53
N SER A 276 -12.44 -0.35 -1.38
CA SER A 276 -11.56 -0.64 -0.25
C SER A 276 -11.91 -1.97 0.40
N ILE A 277 -10.90 -2.68 0.92
CA ILE A 277 -11.06 -3.88 1.76
C ILE A 277 -10.65 -3.50 3.17
N MET A 278 -11.53 -3.67 4.15
CA MET A 278 -11.27 -3.32 5.56
C MET A 278 -10.74 -1.88 5.75
N GLY A 279 -11.22 -0.92 4.94
CA GLY A 279 -10.78 0.47 4.96
C GLY A 279 -9.48 0.78 4.21
N CYS A 280 -8.82 -0.22 3.61
CA CYS A 280 -7.67 -0.03 2.74
C CYS A 280 -8.08 0.08 1.27
N PRO A 281 -7.67 1.12 0.52
CA PRO A 281 -7.96 1.20 -0.90
C PRO A 281 -7.31 0.05 -1.67
N VAL A 282 -8.05 -0.52 -2.62
CA VAL A 282 -7.56 -1.56 -3.52
C VAL A 282 -6.79 -0.92 -4.67
N ILE A 283 -5.64 -1.50 -5.02
CA ILE A 283 -4.82 -1.10 -6.17
C ILE A 283 -4.74 -2.27 -7.14
N ASP A 284 -5.31 -2.08 -8.33
CA ASP A 284 -5.41 -3.13 -9.34
C ASP A 284 -4.48 -2.85 -10.51
N PHE A 285 -3.75 -3.87 -10.97
CA PHE A 285 -3.03 -3.81 -12.22
C PHE A 285 -3.98 -3.98 -13.42
N ILE A 286 -3.81 -3.17 -14.45
CA ILE A 286 -4.60 -3.22 -15.69
C ILE A 286 -3.89 -4.12 -16.72
N ASP A 287 -4.66 -4.97 -17.44
CA ASP A 287 -4.18 -5.91 -18.48
C ASP A 287 -3.03 -6.80 -17.99
N SER A 288 -3.27 -7.48 -16.88
CA SER A 288 -2.21 -8.08 -16.10
C SER A 288 -2.56 -9.50 -15.64
N PRO A 289 -1.64 -10.47 -15.74
CA PRO A 289 -1.78 -11.73 -15.03
C PRO A 289 -1.47 -11.56 -13.52
N PHE A 290 -1.09 -10.35 -13.08
CA PHE A 290 -0.95 -9.99 -11.67
C PHE A 290 -2.31 -9.99 -11.00
N SER A 291 -2.42 -10.77 -9.93
CA SER A 291 -3.60 -10.76 -9.07
C SER A 291 -3.60 -9.43 -8.32
N LYS A 292 -4.78 -8.89 -7.98
CA LYS A 292 -4.88 -7.75 -7.06
C LYS A 292 -4.19 -7.99 -5.73
N PHE A 293 -4.09 -9.26 -5.32
CA PHE A 293 -3.36 -9.69 -4.13
C PHE A 293 -1.83 -9.58 -4.28
N ASP A 294 -1.29 -9.27 -5.46
CA ASP A 294 0.14 -9.04 -5.62
C ASP A 294 0.60 -7.68 -5.08
N ILE A 295 -0.32 -6.76 -4.82
CA ILE A 295 -0.08 -5.55 -4.04
C ILE A 295 -0.77 -5.73 -2.69
N LYS A 296 0.00 -5.68 -1.62
CA LYS A 296 -0.52 -5.76 -0.26
C LYS A 296 -0.41 -4.40 0.38
N LEU A 297 -1.56 -3.75 0.54
CA LEU A 297 -1.63 -2.45 1.18
C LEU A 297 -1.92 -2.61 2.67
N HIS A 298 -1.01 -2.11 3.50
CA HIS A 298 -1.15 -2.03 4.96
C HIS A 298 -1.65 -0.65 5.36
N CYS A 299 -2.87 -0.60 5.89
CA CYS A 299 -3.43 0.63 6.47
C CYS A 299 -3.76 0.40 7.93
N ILE A 300 -3.80 1.52 8.66
CA ILE A 300 -4.38 1.57 9.99
C ILE A 300 -5.86 1.85 9.75
N ASN A 301 -6.74 0.92 10.13
CA ASN A 301 -8.17 1.17 10.05
C ASN A 301 -8.52 2.28 11.05
N LYS A 302 -9.04 3.43 10.58
CA LYS A 302 -9.53 4.51 11.47
C LYS A 302 -10.67 4.03 12.37
N ASN A 303 -11.42 2.99 12.00
CA ASN A 303 -12.45 2.40 12.87
C ASN A 303 -11.88 1.57 14.03
N ASN A 304 -10.56 1.37 14.10
CA ASN A 304 -9.91 0.91 15.33
C ASN A 304 -9.62 2.08 16.32
N TRP A 305 -10.00 3.32 15.96
CA TRP A 305 -9.96 4.51 16.81
C TRP A 305 -11.36 4.99 17.22
N VAL A 306 -12.43 4.38 16.70
CA VAL A 306 -13.81 4.73 17.06
C VAL A 306 -14.56 3.44 17.35
N ALA A 307 -14.90 3.28 18.63
CA ALA A 307 -15.68 2.19 19.18
C ALA A 307 -16.93 1.86 18.34
N GLN A 308 -17.23 0.57 18.20
CA GLN A 308 -18.62 0.11 18.24
C GLN A 308 -19.08 0.06 19.70
#